data_AF-K1Z9M7-F1
#
_entry.id   AF-K1Z9M7-F1
#
_cell.length_a   1.000
_cell.length_b   1.000
_cell.length_c   1.000
_cell.angle_alpha   90.00
_cell.angle_beta   90.00
_cell.angle_gamma   90.00
#
_symmetry.space_group_name_H-M   'P 1'
#
loop_
_entity.id
_entity.type
_entity.pdbx_description
1 polymer ?
#
loop_
_entity_poly.entity_id
_entity_poly.type
_entity_poly.pdbx_seq_one_letter_code
_entity_poly.pdbx_strand_id
1 'polypeptide(L)'
;MVYYTTMTSRTKLITIIIIIAVLILGGIAGFVIYQIRSVKTVIVPESNFNQSASEEEAPAEETATESQPTEVIDDADNDGLSLEEEEKLGTDPNDIDTDNDGYSDGTEVAGKFDPLKASA
;
A
#
# COMPACT_ATOMS: atom_id res chain seq x y z
N MET A 1 0.27 0.64 -42.84
CA MET A 1 -0.87 1.03 -43.70
C MET A 1 -2.07 1.24 -42.78
N VAL A 2 -2.41 2.49 -42.46
CA VAL A 2 -3.50 2.78 -41.50
C VAL A 2 -4.80 2.92 -42.29
N TYR A 3 -5.78 2.07 -41.99
CA TYR A 3 -7.07 1.99 -42.68
C TYR A 3 -7.95 3.20 -42.35
N TYR A 4 -7.64 4.37 -42.89
CA TYR A 4 -8.58 5.49 -42.91
C TYR A 4 -9.43 5.40 -44.18
N THR A 5 -10.37 4.46 -44.20
CA THR A 5 -11.43 4.44 -45.22
C THR A 5 -12.35 5.64 -44.98
N THR A 6 -12.61 6.41 -46.04
CA THR A 6 -13.51 7.57 -46.07
C THR A 6 -14.96 7.15 -45.78
N MET A 7 -15.29 7.05 -44.49
CA MET A 7 -16.66 6.79 -44.03
C MET A 7 -17.54 8.04 -44.19
N THR A 8 -18.77 7.87 -44.69
CA THR A 8 -19.84 8.86 -44.71
C THR A 8 -20.29 9.23 -43.29
N SER A 9 -20.89 10.41 -43.08
CA SER A 9 -21.18 10.95 -41.73
C SER A 9 -21.97 10.01 -40.81
N ARG A 10 -22.84 9.16 -41.36
CA ARG A 10 -23.59 8.15 -40.59
C ARG A 10 -22.71 6.98 -40.12
N THR A 11 -21.76 6.54 -40.93
CA THR A 11 -20.85 5.44 -40.59
C THR A 11 -19.74 5.89 -39.63
N LYS A 12 -19.32 7.17 -39.69
CA LYS A 12 -18.44 7.77 -38.67
C LYS A 12 -19.08 7.83 -37.28
N LEU A 13 -20.37 8.17 -37.22
CA LEU A 13 -21.10 8.25 -35.96
C LEU A 13 -21.25 6.86 -35.32
N ILE A 14 -21.53 5.83 -36.12
CA ILE A 14 -21.62 4.45 -35.65
C ILE A 14 -20.26 3.94 -35.12
N THR A 15 -19.15 4.22 -35.81
CA THR A 15 -17.82 3.77 -35.33
C THR A 15 -17.38 4.46 -34.05
N ILE A 16 -17.66 5.76 -33.88
CA ILE A 16 -17.37 6.48 -32.64
C ILE A 16 -18.17 5.90 -31.46
N ILE A 17 -19.45 5.58 -31.66
CA ILE A 17 -20.28 4.95 -30.62
C ILE A 17 -19.72 3.58 -30.23
N ILE A 18 -19.27 2.77 -31.19
CA ILE A 18 -18.65 1.46 -30.90
C ILE A 18 -17.36 1.62 -30.10
N ILE A 19 -16.49 2.56 -30.45
CA ILE A 19 -15.25 2.82 -29.71
C ILE A 19 -15.57 3.26 -28.27
N ILE A 20 -16.51 4.18 -28.10
CA ILE A 20 -16.94 4.65 -26.77
C ILE A 20 -17.56 3.50 -25.96
N ALA A 21 -18.39 2.65 -26.58
CA ALA A 21 -18.98 1.50 -25.92
C ALA A 21 -17.91 0.49 -25.46
N VAL A 22 -16.87 0.26 -26.28
CA VAL A 22 -15.74 -0.61 -25.93
C VAL A 22 -14.90 -0.01 -24.80
N LEU A 23 -14.67 1.31 -24.80
CA LEU A 23 -13.96 2.00 -23.72
C LEU A 23 -14.74 2.00 -22.41
N ILE A 24 -16.06 2.14 -22.46
CA ILE A 24 -16.94 2.08 -21.28
C ILE A 24 -17.01 0.65 -20.75
N LEU A 25 -17.20 -0.35 -21.60
CA LEU A 25 -17.26 -1.76 -21.17
C LEU A 25 -15.92 -2.26 -20.64
N GLY A 26 -14.81 -1.94 -21.33
CA GLY A 26 -13.46 -2.26 -20.87
C GLY A 26 -13.07 -1.47 -19.62
N GLY A 27 -13.45 -0.19 -19.55
CA GLY A 27 -13.19 0.68 -18.40
C GLY A 27 -13.96 0.27 -17.15
N ILE A 28 -15.25 -0.08 -17.28
CA ILE A 28 -16.07 -0.57 -16.16
C ILE A 28 -15.53 -1.92 -15.66
N ALA A 29 -15.18 -2.85 -16.55
CA ALA A 29 -14.59 -4.13 -16.14
C ALA A 29 -13.24 -3.94 -15.42
N GLY A 30 -12.39 -3.05 -15.94
CA GLY A 30 -11.12 -2.70 -15.29
C GLY A 30 -11.31 -2.00 -13.94
N PHE A 31 -12.28 -1.09 -13.83
CA PHE A 31 -12.62 -0.38 -12.60
C PHE A 31 -13.20 -1.31 -11.52
N VAL A 32 -14.04 -2.27 -11.90
CA VAL A 32 -14.57 -3.29 -10.96
C VAL A 32 -13.44 -4.21 -10.46
N ILE A 33 -12.52 -4.63 -11.33
CA ILE A 33 -11.33 -5.41 -10.92
C ILE A 33 -10.40 -4.57 -10.02
N TYR A 34 -10.27 -3.27 -10.29
CA TYR A 34 -9.50 -2.34 -9.45
C TYR A 34 -10.10 -2.17 -8.05
N GLN A 35 -11.43 -2.05 -7.93
CA GLN A 35 -12.11 -2.01 -6.63
C GLN A 35 -11.91 -3.30 -5.82
N ILE A 36 -11.84 -4.46 -6.46
CA ILE A 36 -11.65 -5.76 -5.77
C ILE A 36 -10.20 -5.91 -5.25
N ARG A 37 -9.19 -5.36 -5.93
CA ARG A 37 -7.78 -5.40 -5.47
C ARG A 37 -7.51 -4.59 -4.21
N SER A 38 -8.37 -3.65 -3.85
CA SER A 38 -8.18 -2.75 -2.70
C SER A 38 -8.61 -3.35 -1.36
N VAL A 39 -9.07 -4.61 -1.34
CA VAL A 39 -9.50 -5.27 -0.11
C VAL A 39 -8.39 -6.21 0.37
N LYS A 40 -7.43 -5.66 1.13
CA LYS A 40 -6.61 -6.46 2.06
C LYS A 40 -7.54 -6.79 3.24
N THR A 41 -8.24 -7.93 3.19
CA THR A 41 -8.90 -8.46 4.39
C THR A 41 -7.80 -8.86 5.36
N VAL A 42 -7.43 -7.94 6.26
CA VAL A 42 -6.75 -8.26 7.50
C VAL A 42 -7.79 -9.03 8.33
N ILE A 43 -7.59 -10.34 8.46
CA ILE A 43 -8.33 -11.15 9.43
C ILE A 43 -7.80 -10.75 10.80
N VAL A 44 -8.43 -9.76 11.42
CA VAL A 44 -8.27 -9.49 12.85
C VAL A 44 -9.15 -10.51 13.56
N PRO A 45 -8.63 -11.44 14.39
CA PRO A 45 -9.48 -12.25 15.25
C PRO A 45 -10.29 -11.30 16.14
N GLU A 46 -11.61 -11.46 16.16
CA GLU A 46 -12.56 -10.62 16.90
C GLU A 46 -12.07 -10.41 18.35
N SER A 47 -11.57 -9.21 18.64
CA SER A 47 -11.53 -8.72 20.01
C SER A 47 -12.63 -7.67 20.14
N ASN A 48 -13.57 -7.99 21.03
CA ASN A 48 -14.84 -7.31 21.19
C ASN A 48 -14.61 -5.86 21.64
N PHE A 49 -14.70 -4.91 20.70
CA PHE A 49 -14.53 -3.49 21.00
C PHE A 49 -15.84 -2.93 21.56
N ASN A 50 -15.93 -2.89 22.89
CA ASN A 50 -17.01 -2.22 23.59
C ASN A 50 -16.77 -0.70 23.51
N GLN A 51 -17.36 -0.06 22.51
CA GLN A 51 -17.26 1.36 22.27
C GLN A 51 -18.17 2.12 23.24
N SER A 52 -17.59 2.86 24.20
CA SER A 52 -18.32 3.94 24.87
C SER A 52 -17.40 5.10 25.16
N ALA A 53 -17.74 6.21 24.52
CA ALA A 53 -17.08 7.50 24.58
C ALA A 53 -17.13 8.10 25.99
N SER A 54 -16.07 8.82 26.37
CA SER A 54 -16.13 10.18 26.92
C SER A 54 -14.79 10.51 27.60
N GLU A 55 -13.96 11.33 26.97
CA GLU A 55 -13.06 12.19 27.71
C GLU A 55 -13.78 13.53 27.89
N GLU A 56 -14.16 13.86 29.12
CA GLU A 56 -14.07 15.26 29.58
C GLU A 56 -13.91 15.31 31.11
N GLU A 57 -12.91 16.10 31.49
CA GLU A 57 -12.57 16.66 32.80
C GLU A 57 -11.85 15.79 33.85
N ALA A 58 -10.52 16.03 33.87
CA ALA A 58 -9.60 16.00 35.00
C ALA A 58 -10.24 16.53 36.32
N PRO A 59 -9.80 16.12 37.54
CA PRO A 59 -8.40 16.28 37.92
C PRO A 59 -7.81 15.30 38.96
N ALA A 60 -6.49 15.20 38.84
CA ALA A 60 -5.51 14.95 39.91
C ALA A 60 -5.43 13.55 40.56
N GLU A 61 -4.18 13.10 40.55
CA GLU A 61 -3.49 12.31 41.57
C GLU A 61 -3.34 10.80 41.36
N GLU A 62 -2.07 10.39 41.52
CA GLU A 62 -1.59 9.08 41.99
C GLU A 62 -1.53 7.87 41.04
N THR A 63 -0.30 7.60 40.60
CA THR A 63 0.44 6.33 40.73
C THR A 63 -0.17 4.99 40.25
N ALA A 64 0.67 4.29 39.47
CA ALA A 64 0.71 2.85 39.18
C ALA A 64 0.04 2.34 37.88
N THR A 65 0.91 2.17 36.88
CA THR A 65 1.10 0.96 36.06
C THR A 65 -0.13 0.18 35.61
N GLU A 66 -0.45 0.24 34.31
CA GLU A 66 -0.88 -0.97 33.58
C GLU A 66 -0.47 -0.88 32.10
N SER A 67 0.57 -1.66 31.78
CA SER A 67 1.22 -1.84 30.49
C SER A 67 0.25 -2.46 29.47
N GLN A 68 -0.10 -1.70 28.44
CA GLN A 68 -0.70 -2.26 27.23
C GLN A 68 0.32 -3.15 26.52
N PRO A 69 -0.09 -4.32 25.98
CA PRO A 69 0.82 -5.16 25.22
C PRO A 69 1.15 -4.43 23.92
N THR A 70 2.36 -3.86 23.85
CA THR A 70 3.00 -3.53 22.58
C THR A 70 3.09 -4.83 21.79
N GLU A 71 2.24 -5.00 20.78
CA GLU A 71 2.54 -5.95 19.71
C GLU A 71 3.87 -5.53 19.12
N VAL A 72 4.91 -6.30 19.41
CA VAL A 72 6.20 -6.21 18.76
C VAL A 72 5.99 -6.60 17.30
N ILE A 73 5.86 -5.60 16.44
CA ILE A 73 5.91 -5.78 14.99
C ILE A 73 7.36 -6.12 14.69
N ASP A 74 7.64 -7.36 14.27
CA ASP A 74 9.02 -7.85 14.09
C ASP A 74 9.70 -7.28 12.83
N ASP A 75 8.91 -6.74 11.91
CA ASP A 75 9.30 -6.13 10.62
C ASP A 75 8.28 -5.00 10.37
N ALA A 76 8.68 -3.74 10.61
CA ALA A 76 7.74 -2.64 10.72
C ALA A 76 7.34 -2.05 9.36
N ASP A 77 8.22 -2.08 8.36
CA ASP A 77 7.97 -1.58 7.01
C ASP A 77 7.64 -2.70 5.99
N ASN A 78 7.83 -3.96 6.37
CA ASN A 78 7.57 -5.17 5.58
C ASN A 78 8.47 -5.31 4.35
N ASP A 79 9.74 -4.90 4.47
CA ASP A 79 10.74 -5.00 3.40
C ASP A 79 11.46 -6.36 3.33
N GLY A 80 11.29 -7.18 4.38
CA GLY A 80 11.91 -8.50 4.53
C GLY A 80 13.09 -8.56 5.51
N LEU A 81 13.40 -7.48 6.22
CA LEU A 81 14.32 -7.43 7.36
C LEU A 81 13.53 -7.33 8.67
N SER A 82 14.00 -8.05 9.69
CA SER A 82 13.49 -7.86 11.05
C SER A 82 14.06 -6.60 11.69
N LEU A 83 13.38 -6.02 12.69
CA LEU A 83 13.87 -4.87 13.46
C LEU A 83 15.28 -5.08 14.02
N GLU A 84 15.60 -6.32 14.43
CA GLU A 84 16.95 -6.67 14.91
C GLU A 84 18.00 -6.74 13.80
N GLU A 85 17.61 -7.05 12.56
CA GLU A 85 18.50 -7.02 11.40
C GLU A 85 18.73 -5.57 10.95
N GLU A 86 17.66 -4.77 10.92
CA GLU A 86 17.72 -3.34 10.60
C GLU A 86 18.58 -2.58 11.59
N GLU A 87 18.44 -2.84 12.90
CA GLU A 87 19.31 -2.25 13.92
C GLU A 87 20.79 -2.62 13.71
N LYS A 88 21.08 -3.84 13.25
CA LYS A 88 22.46 -4.30 12.98
C LYS A 88 23.03 -3.69 11.70
N LEU A 89 22.19 -3.44 10.70
CA LEU A 89 22.56 -2.87 9.42
C LEU A 89 22.61 -1.34 9.46
N GLY A 90 21.87 -0.72 10.37
CA GLY A 90 21.73 0.73 10.51
C GLY A 90 20.70 1.34 9.56
N THR A 91 19.75 0.54 9.07
CA THR A 91 18.61 0.98 8.24
C THR A 91 17.48 1.53 9.11
N ASP A 92 16.55 2.28 8.53
CA ASP A 92 15.40 2.83 9.26
C ASP A 92 14.25 1.80 9.30
N PRO A 93 13.84 1.32 10.49
CA PRO A 93 12.79 0.32 10.63
C PRO A 93 11.41 0.73 10.11
N ASN A 94 11.23 1.97 9.69
CA ASN A 94 9.98 2.46 9.13
C ASN A 94 10.13 2.94 7.68
N ASP A 95 11.29 2.75 7.06
CA ASP A 95 11.57 3.15 5.69
C ASP A 95 12.09 1.97 4.86
N ILE A 96 11.27 1.55 3.90
CA ILE A 96 11.55 0.40 3.03
C ILE A 96 12.84 0.55 2.20
N ASP A 97 13.32 1.78 1.99
CA ASP A 97 14.47 2.14 1.15
C ASP A 97 15.25 3.27 1.85
N THR A 98 16.14 2.90 2.78
CA THR A 98 16.81 3.87 3.68
C THR A 98 17.63 4.90 2.91
N ASP A 99 18.28 4.51 1.81
CA ASP A 99 19.13 5.40 1.01
C ASP A 99 18.42 6.08 -0.18
N ASN A 100 17.16 5.71 -0.41
CA ASN A 100 16.24 6.27 -1.39
C ASN A 100 16.72 6.12 -2.85
N ASP A 101 17.32 4.97 -3.19
CA ASP A 101 17.80 4.66 -4.54
C ASP A 101 16.78 3.90 -5.42
N GLY A 102 15.68 3.43 -4.82
CA GLY A 102 14.60 2.70 -5.45
C GLY A 102 14.64 1.19 -5.26
N TYR A 103 15.57 0.65 -4.48
CA TYR A 103 15.61 -0.74 -4.02
C TYR A 103 15.32 -0.81 -2.52
N SER A 104 14.65 -1.87 -2.06
CA SER A 104 14.41 -2.01 -0.62
C SER A 104 15.65 -2.52 0.11
N ASP A 105 15.83 -2.14 1.37
CA ASP A 105 17.00 -2.55 2.17
C ASP A 105 17.13 -4.09 2.19
N GLY A 106 16.02 -4.81 2.37
CA GLY A 106 15.95 -6.27 2.32
C GLY A 106 16.30 -6.86 0.95
N THR A 107 15.97 -6.17 -0.14
CA THR A 107 16.36 -6.58 -1.50
C THR A 107 17.87 -6.43 -1.68
N GLU A 108 18.44 -5.34 -1.19
CA GLU A 108 19.86 -5.05 -1.27
C GLU A 108 20.69 -6.03 -0.43
N VAL A 109 20.29 -6.29 0.81
CA VAL A 109 20.91 -7.28 1.69
C VAL A 109 20.89 -8.67 1.07
N ALA A 110 19.75 -9.09 0.49
CA ALA A 110 19.65 -10.36 -0.23
C ALA A 110 20.56 -10.41 -1.47
N GLY A 111 20.73 -9.28 -2.14
CA GLY A 111 21.64 -9.07 -3.27
C GLY A 111 23.11 -8.90 -2.89
N LYS A 112 23.45 -8.80 -1.59
CA LYS A 112 24.77 -8.45 -1.05
C LYS A 112 25.26 -7.06 -1.47
N PHE A 113 24.32 -6.13 -1.64
CA PHE A 113 24.56 -4.70 -1.76
C PHE A 113 24.57 -4.04 -0.38
N ASP A 114 24.80 -2.74 -0.34
CA ASP A 114 24.95 -1.96 0.89
C ASP A 114 23.72 -1.05 1.01
N PRO A 115 22.77 -1.32 1.93
CA PRO A 115 21.48 -0.63 2.02
C PRO A 115 21.58 0.84 2.48
N LEU A 116 22.79 1.32 2.77
CA LEU A 116 23.06 2.69 3.15
C LEU A 116 23.77 3.47 2.03
N LYS A 117 23.90 2.87 0.84
CA LYS A 117 24.64 3.45 -0.28
C LYS A 117 23.87 3.33 -1.58
N ALA A 118 23.27 4.46 -1.93
CA ALA A 118 22.50 4.58 -3.15
C ALA A 118 23.24 4.02 -4.38
N SER A 119 22.63 3.02 -5.00
CA SER A 119 23.06 2.40 -6.23
C SER A 119 22.89 3.40 -7.38
N ALA A 120 24.00 3.70 -8.05
CA ALA A 120 24.09 4.68 -9.13
C ALA A 120 23.94 4.07 -10.54
#